data_AF-A0A933JUI9-F1
#
_entry.id   AF-A0A933JUI9-F1
#
_cell.length_a   1.000
_cell.length_b   1.000
_cell.length_c   1.000
_cell.angle_alpha   90.00
_cell.angle_beta   90.00
_cell.angle_gamma   90.00
#
_symmetry.space_group_name_H-M   'P 1'
#
loop_
_entity.id
_entity.type
_entity.pdbx_description
1 polymer ?
#
loop_
_entity_poly.entity_id
_entity_poly.type
_entity_poly.pdbx_seq_one_letter_code
_entity_poly.pdbx_strand_id
1 'polypeptide(L)' 'MELSTVTDEALEEVLNEWTPKGWHLDGIQFAMRETSRRPAMAFIVFSRSGRS' A
#
# COMPACT_ATOMS: atom_id res chain seq x y z
N MET A 1 -1.49 -2.01 -5.88
CA MET A 1 -0.80 -0.84 -6.48
C MET A 1 0.65 -0.81 -6.02
N GLU A 2 1.52 -0.08 -6.71
CA GLU A 2 2.95 0.04 -6.39
C GLU A 2 3.34 1.50 -6.08
N LEU A 3 4.15 1.70 -5.05
CA LEU A 3 4.70 3.00 -4.65
C LEU A 3 6.23 2.98 -4.74
N SER A 4 6.81 3.90 -5.52
CA SER A 4 8.26 4.07 -5.69
C SER A 4 8.93 4.90 -4.58
N THR A 5 8.14 5.58 -3.76
CA THR A 5 8.57 6.29 -2.55
C THR A 5 7.67 5.86 -1.41
N VAL A 6 8.26 5.28 -0.36
CA VAL A 6 7.52 4.76 0.80
C VAL A 6 7.69 5.72 1.96
N THR A 7 6.79 6.71 2.06
CA THR A 7 6.64 7.58 3.23
C THR A 7 5.29 7.34 3.88
N ASP A 8 5.15 7.72 5.16
CA ASP A 8 3.85 7.69 5.85
C ASP A 8 2.80 8.48 5.06
N GLU A 9 3.14 9.68 4.57
CA GLU A 9 2.19 10.51 3.82
C GLU A 9 1.69 9.80 2.54
N ALA A 10 2.59 9.13 1.79
CA ALA A 10 2.21 8.43 0.57
C ALA A 10 1.34 7.18 0.86
N LEU A 11 1.61 6.48 1.97
CA LEU A 11 0.78 5.37 2.41
C LEU A 11 -0.61 5.88 2.84
N GLU A 12 -0.67 6.96 3.62
CA GLU A 12 -1.91 7.58 4.07
C GLU A 12 -2.78 8.05 2.90
N GLU A 13 -2.21 8.73 1.91
CA GLU A 13 -2.95 9.17 0.71
C GLU A 13 -3.60 7.99 -0.02
N VAL A 14 -2.84 6.91 -0.22
CA VAL A 14 -3.36 5.68 -0.83
C VAL A 14 -4.49 5.09 0.01
N LEU A 15 -4.30 4.93 1.32
CA LEU A 15 -5.32 4.33 2.19
C LEU A 15 -6.61 5.16 2.21
N ASN A 16 -6.47 6.49 2.26
CA ASN A 16 -7.59 7.43 2.24
C ASN A 16 -8.28 7.49 0.89
N GLU A 17 -7.61 7.19 -0.21
CA GLU A 17 -8.24 7.13 -1.53
C GLU A 17 -9.11 5.86 -1.69
N TRP A 18 -8.61 4.70 -1.28
CA TRP A 18 -9.23 3.41 -1.61
C TRP A 18 -10.21 2.91 -0.55
N THR A 19 -9.98 3.19 0.73
CA THR A 19 -10.86 2.76 1.83
C THR A 19 -12.29 3.31 1.69
N PRO A 20 -12.50 4.62 1.42
CA PRO A 20 -13.85 5.17 1.24
C PRO A 20 -14.58 4.63 0.00
N LYS A 21 -13.84 4.11 -0.99
CA LYS A 21 -14.40 3.45 -2.18
C LYS A 21 -14.90 2.02 -1.88
N GLY A 22 -14.81 1.58 -0.62
CA GLY A 22 -15.27 0.27 -0.16
C GLY A 22 -14.27 -0.85 -0.42
N TRP A 23 -13.00 -0.53 -0.60
CA TRP A 23 -11.92 -1.51 -0.65
C TRP A 23 -11.39 -1.78 0.76
N HIS A 24 -11.08 -3.04 1.05
CA HIS A 24 -10.45 -3.46 2.30
C HIS A 24 -8.95 -3.63 2.08
N LEU A 25 -8.15 -3.09 2.99
CA LEU A 25 -6.71 -3.30 2.98
C LEU A 25 -6.41 -4.72 3.46
N ASP A 26 -5.82 -5.55 2.61
CA ASP A 26 -5.41 -6.91 2.99
C ASP A 26 -3.97 -6.96 3.51
N GLY A 27 -3.10 -6.08 2.98
CA GLY A 27 -1.71 -6.06 3.39
C GLY A 27 -0.84 -5.08 2.61
N ILE A 28 0.33 -4.80 3.17
CA ILE A 28 1.38 -3.98 2.57
C ILE A 28 2.68 -4.79 2.58
N GLN A 29 3.29 -4.95 1.41
CA GLN A 29 4.57 -5.64 1.26
C GLN A 29 5.66 -4.64 0.91
N PHE A 30 6.71 -4.58 1.71
CA PHE A 30 7.84 -3.69 1.50
C PHE A 30 8.99 -4.41 0.79
N ALA A 31 9.47 -3.84 -0.31
CA ALA A 31 10.68 -4.26 -0.98
C ALA A 31 11.86 -3.40 -0.50
N MET A 32 12.77 -4.05 0.23
CA MET A 32 13.99 -3.42 0.76
C MET A 32 15.06 -3.34 -0.33
N ARG A 33 15.83 -2.24 -0.38
CA ARG A 33 17.08 -2.21 -1.17
C ARG A 33 18.21 -2.76 -0.31
N GLU A 34 19.03 -3.65 -0.89
CA GLU A 34 20.10 -4.40 -0.21
C GLU A 34 21.09 -3.56 0.62
N THR A 35 21.20 -2.26 0.35
CA THR A 35 22.15 -1.34 1.04
C THR A 35 21.47 -0.30 1.95
N SER A 36 20.14 -0.25 2.05
CA SER A 36 19.45 0.83 2.78
C SER A 36 18.49 0.31 3.86
N ARG A 37 18.51 0.97 5.03
CA ARG A 37 17.56 0.73 6.14
C ARG A 37 16.13 1.21 5.84
N ARG A 38 15.89 1.80 4.66
CA ARG A 38 14.59 2.30 4.23
C ARG A 38 14.05 1.47 3.06
N PRO A 39 12.78 1.03 3.11
CA PRO A 39 12.14 0.33 1.99
C PRO A 39 12.09 1.24 0.76
N ALA A 40 12.42 0.68 -0.40
CA ALA A 40 12.48 1.44 -1.65
C ALA A 40 11.20 1.34 -2.46
N MET A 41 10.36 0.36 -2.18
CA MET A 41 9.08 0.19 -2.83
C MET A 41 8.11 -0.51 -1.88
N ALA A 42 6.83 -0.19 -2.01
CA ALA A 42 5.76 -0.88 -1.31
C ALA A 42 4.69 -1.33 -2.31
N PHE A 43 4.21 -2.55 -2.13
CA PHE A 43 3.03 -3.09 -2.79
C PHE A 43 1.88 -3.09 -1.80
N ILE A 44 0.78 -2.44 -2.17
CA ILE A 44 -0.42 -2.37 -1.32
C ILE A 44 -1.51 -3.20 -1.98
N VAL A 45 -2.00 -4.18 -1.23
CA VAL A 45 -3.02 -5.15 -1.64
C VAL A 45 -4.35 -4.75 -1.03
N PHE A 46 -5.33 -4.56 -1.90
CA PHE A 46 -6.71 -4.31 -1.51
C PHE A 46 -7.59 -5.41 -2.08
N SER A 47 -8.48 -5.94 -1.25
CA SER A 47 -9.60 -6.77 -1.70
C SER A 47 -10.88 -5.98 -1.66
N ARG A 48 -11.83 -6.41 -2.47
CA ARG A 48 -13.21 -6.02 -2.29
C ARG A 48 -14.00 -7.31 -2.35
N SER A 49 -14.59 -7.69 -1.23
CA SER A 49 -15.56 -8.78 -1.19
C SER A 49 -16.71 -8.40 -2.10
N GLY A 50 -16.67 -8.88 -3.34
CA GLY A 50 -17.78 -8.84 -4.25
C GLY A 50 -18.85 -9.73 -3.68
N ARG A 51 -19.78 -9.12 -2.93
CA ARG A 51 -21.18 -9.51 -2.78
C ARG A 51 -21.46 -10.94 -3.27
N SER A 52 -21.38 -11.92 -2.36
CA SER A 52 -22.11 -13.17 -2.54
C SER A 52 -23.61 -12.93 -2.38
#